data_AF-X0V129-F1
#
_entry.id   AF-X0V129-F1
#
_cell.length_a   1.000
_cell.length_b   1.000
_cell.length_c   1.000
_cell.angle_alpha   90.00
_cell.angle_beta   90.00
_cell.angle_gamma   90.00
#
_symmetry.space_group_name_H-M   'P 1'
#
loop_
_entity.id
_entity.type
_entity.pdbx_description
1 polymer ?
#
loop_
_entity_poly.entity_id
_entity_poly.type
_entity_poly.pdbx_seq_one_letter_code
_entity_poly.pdbx_strand_id
1 'polypeptide(L)'
;MAGTLVGKHVLITSGPTRADLDAVRYISNRSTGRLGCRIACEALARGAAVTMVAGPESAAPAREDMTEDDWARLRILHVETVPDLIETLRGELTSTEPPR
;
A
#
# COMPACT_ATOMS: atom_id res chain seq x y z
N MET A 1 -9.34 -15.00 -20.27
CA MET A 1 -7.89 -15.27 -20.04
C MET A 1 -7.61 -14.98 -18.58
N ALA A 2 -6.88 -15.84 -17.88
CA ALA A 2 -6.51 -15.56 -16.48
C ALA A 2 -5.62 -14.31 -16.41
N GLY A 3 -5.81 -13.45 -15.42
CA GLY A 3 -5.00 -12.25 -15.22
C GLY A 3 -3.52 -12.60 -15.02
N THR A 4 -2.62 -11.72 -15.49
CA THR A 4 -1.17 -12.00 -15.51
C THR A 4 -0.52 -12.07 -14.12
N LEU A 5 -1.22 -11.61 -13.08
CA LEU A 5 -0.75 -11.61 -11.68
C LEU A 5 -1.62 -12.48 -10.76
N VAL A 6 -2.47 -13.35 -11.31
CA VAL A 6 -3.27 -14.29 -10.50
C VAL A 6 -2.36 -15.13 -9.59
N GLY A 7 -2.75 -15.21 -8.31
CA GLY A 7 -2.00 -15.95 -7.28
C GLY A 7 -0.72 -15.27 -6.81
N LYS A 8 -0.46 -14.01 -7.23
CA LYS A 8 0.64 -13.20 -6.71
C LYS A 8 0.14 -12.26 -5.62
N HIS A 9 0.99 -12.04 -4.63
CA HIS A 9 0.82 -11.00 -3.62
C HIS A 9 1.80 -9.86 -3.92
N VAL A 10 1.28 -8.64 -4.00
CA VAL A 10 2.05 -7.43 -4.29
C VAL A 10 1.98 -6.51 -3.08
N LEU A 11 3.13 -6.28 -2.47
CA LEU A 11 3.31 -5.30 -1.40
C LEU A 11 3.77 -3.96 -2.01
N ILE A 12 3.05 -2.88 -1.74
CA ILE A 12 3.31 -1.55 -2.29
C ILE A 12 3.48 -0.56 -1.15
N THR A 13 4.59 0.16 -1.09
CA THR A 13 4.73 1.36 -0.24
C THR A 13 4.34 2.59 -1.04
N SER A 14 3.52 3.47 -0.47
CA SER A 14 3.02 4.65 -1.18
C SER A 14 2.91 5.86 -0.26
N GLY A 15 3.27 7.03 -0.79
CA GLY A 15 3.11 8.31 -0.12
C GLY A 15 4.27 8.74 0.77
N PRO A 16 4.07 9.79 1.56
CA PRO A 16 5.11 10.40 2.37
C PRO A 16 5.32 9.64 3.68
N THR A 17 6.49 9.79 4.30
CA THR A 17 6.76 9.37 5.67
C THR A 17 7.39 10.52 6.43
N ARG A 18 7.20 10.55 7.75
CA ARG A 18 7.77 11.57 8.64
C ARG A 18 8.95 10.98 9.39
N ALA A 19 10.12 11.58 9.24
CA ALA A 19 11.31 11.30 10.02
C ALA A 19 11.44 12.39 11.08
N ASP A 20 11.12 12.07 12.33
CA ASP A 20 11.11 13.04 13.42
C ASP A 20 12.51 13.63 13.66
N LEU A 21 12.54 14.95 13.86
CA LEU A 21 13.73 15.67 14.28
C LEU A 21 13.65 16.02 15.77
N ASP A 22 12.47 16.42 16.21
CA ASP A 22 12.14 16.73 17.60
C ASP A 22 10.62 16.61 17.79
N ALA A 23 10.10 17.04 18.94
CA ALA A 23 8.69 16.93 19.30
C ALA A 23 7.71 17.68 18.36
N VAL A 24 8.20 18.55 17.45
CA VAL A 24 7.36 19.37 16.57
C VAL A 24 7.76 19.25 15.10
N ARG A 25 9.05 19.08 14.80
CA ARG A 25 9.58 19.09 13.44
C ARG A 25 9.89 17.68 12.95
N TYR A 26 9.68 17.47 11.66
CA TYR A 26 10.06 16.26 10.94
C TYR A 26 10.57 16.59 9.53
N ILE A 27 11.34 15.67 8.96
CA ILE A 27 11.66 15.66 7.53
C ILE A 27 10.66 14.75 6.83
N SER A 28 10.11 15.21 5.71
CA SER A 28 9.19 14.41 4.88
C SER A 28 9.47 14.65 3.40
N ASN A 29 8.83 13.85 2.55
CA ASN A 29 8.88 13.98 1.10
C ASN A 29 7.54 14.49 0.54
N ARG A 30 7.53 15.00 -0.70
CA ARG A 30 6.33 15.55 -1.35
C ARG A 30 5.52 14.50 -2.13
N SER A 31 5.68 13.22 -1.80
CA SER A 31 4.91 12.17 -2.45
C SER A 31 3.43 12.36 -2.13
N THR A 32 2.58 12.18 -3.13
CA THR A 32 1.11 12.22 -2.99
C THR A 32 0.51 10.82 -2.97
N GLY A 33 1.33 9.77 -3.07
CA GLY A 33 0.87 8.38 -3.16
C GLY A 33 0.12 8.00 -4.46
N ARG A 34 -0.11 8.95 -5.37
CA ARG A 34 -0.90 8.72 -6.61
C ARG A 34 -0.33 7.62 -7.49
N LEU A 35 1.00 7.55 -7.65
CA LEU A 35 1.62 6.47 -8.43
C LEU A 35 1.36 5.11 -7.79
N GLY A 36 1.57 4.97 -6.48
CA GLY A 36 1.34 3.72 -5.76
C GLY A 36 -0.13 3.29 -5.82
N CYS A 37 -1.07 4.23 -5.72
CA CYS A 37 -2.50 3.97 -5.93
C CYS A 37 -2.78 3.40 -7.33
N ARG A 38 -2.24 4.02 -8.40
CA ARG A 38 -2.43 3.50 -9.77
C ARG A 38 -1.81 2.13 -9.98
N ILE A 39 -0.64 1.87 -9.38
CA ILE A 39 -0.01 0.54 -9.41
C ILE A 39 -0.88 -0.49 -8.68
N ALA A 40 -1.45 -0.12 -7.53
CA ALA A 40 -2.36 -1.00 -6.77
C ALA A 40 -3.59 -1.38 -7.60
N CYS A 41 -4.29 -0.40 -8.19
CA CYS A 41 -5.44 -0.65 -9.05
C CYS A 41 -5.10 -1.58 -10.21
N GLU A 42 -3.98 -1.33 -10.91
CA GLU A 42 -3.57 -2.15 -12.05
C GLU A 42 -3.16 -3.58 -11.63
N ALA A 43 -2.50 -3.74 -10.49
CA ALA A 43 -2.15 -5.05 -9.97
C ALA A 43 -3.40 -5.88 -9.61
N LEU A 44 -4.40 -5.23 -8.99
CA LEU A 44 -5.68 -5.84 -8.66
C LEU A 44 -6.43 -6.27 -9.93
N ALA A 45 -6.54 -5.38 -10.92
CA ALA A 45 -7.18 -5.67 -12.21
C ALA A 45 -6.51 -6.84 -12.96
N ARG A 46 -5.22 -7.10 -12.70
CA ARG A 46 -4.46 -8.24 -13.23
C ARG A 46 -4.57 -9.51 -12.38
N GLY A 47 -5.39 -9.51 -11.33
CA GLY A 47 -5.68 -10.67 -10.48
C GLY A 47 -4.78 -10.83 -9.26
N ALA A 48 -3.92 -9.86 -8.92
CA ALA A 48 -3.08 -9.93 -7.72
C ALA A 48 -3.88 -9.71 -6.44
N ALA A 49 -3.39 -10.22 -5.31
CA ALA A 49 -3.73 -9.70 -4.00
C ALA A 49 -2.78 -8.54 -3.67
N VAL A 50 -3.29 -7.40 -3.17
CA VAL A 50 -2.48 -6.21 -2.94
C VAL A 50 -2.51 -5.81 -1.48
N THR A 51 -1.33 -5.60 -0.90
CA THR A 51 -1.19 -4.87 0.37
C THR A 51 -0.49 -3.55 0.09
N MET A 52 -1.18 -2.45 0.38
CA MET A 52 -0.64 -1.11 0.22
C MET A 52 -0.34 -0.51 1.59
N VAL A 53 0.93 -0.19 1.85
CA VAL A 53 1.37 0.57 3.02
C VAL A 53 1.37 2.05 2.64
N ALA A 54 0.39 2.79 3.15
CA ALA A 54 0.11 4.17 2.80
C ALA A 54 0.58 5.12 3.90
N GLY A 55 1.37 6.11 3.51
CA GLY A 55 1.73 7.25 4.34
C GLY A 55 0.59 8.24 4.58
N PRO A 56 0.80 9.29 5.38
CA PRO A 56 -0.22 10.31 5.65
C PRO A 56 -0.70 10.97 4.35
N GLU A 57 -2.02 11.17 4.24
CA GLU A 57 -2.67 11.89 3.11
C GLU A 57 -2.37 11.28 1.72
N SER A 58 -1.94 10.02 1.68
CA SER A 58 -1.66 9.32 0.42
C SER A 58 -2.95 9.08 -0.36
N ALA A 59 -2.91 9.30 -1.67
CA ALA A 59 -3.93 8.75 -2.54
C ALA A 59 -3.96 7.22 -2.43
N ALA A 60 -5.16 6.67 -2.32
CA ALA A 60 -5.42 5.24 -2.23
C ALA A 60 -6.56 4.85 -3.20
N PRO A 61 -6.68 3.57 -3.58
CA PRO A 61 -7.79 3.12 -4.42
C PRO A 61 -9.15 3.41 -3.74
N ALA A 62 -10.09 3.95 -4.52
CA ALA A 62 -11.45 4.21 -4.06
C ALA A 62 -12.36 3.04 -4.46
N ARG A 63 -13.25 2.62 -3.56
CA ARG A 63 -14.15 1.47 -3.79
C ARG A 63 -15.03 1.66 -5.02
N GLU A 64 -15.49 2.89 -5.27
CA GLU A 64 -16.33 3.26 -6.41
C GLU A 64 -15.66 3.03 -7.77
N ASP A 65 -14.33 3.01 -7.83
CA ASP A 65 -13.56 2.82 -9.06
C ASP A 65 -13.22 1.35 -9.34
N MET A 66 -13.76 0.41 -8.54
CA MET A 66 -13.28 -0.97 -8.48
C MET A 66 -14.42 -1.99 -8.51
N THR A 67 -14.10 -3.20 -8.96
CA THR A 67 -15.01 -4.34 -8.80
C THR A 67 -15.01 -4.81 -7.33
N GLU A 68 -16.09 -5.48 -6.89
CA GLU A 68 -16.16 -6.05 -5.54
C GLU A 68 -15.07 -7.11 -5.30
N ASP A 69 -14.69 -7.86 -6.34
CA ASP A 69 -13.60 -8.84 -6.26
C ASP A 69 -12.23 -8.17 -6.10
N ASP A 70 -11.95 -7.09 -6.85
CA ASP A 70 -10.72 -6.32 -6.69
C ASP A 70 -10.65 -5.66 -5.30
N TRP A 71 -11.78 -5.14 -4.81
CA TRP A 71 -11.87 -4.55 -3.48
C TRP A 71 -11.59 -5.57 -2.37
N ALA A 72 -12.13 -6.78 -2.49
CA ALA A 72 -11.90 -7.86 -1.53
C ALA A 72 -10.42 -8.29 -1.46
N ARG A 73 -9.65 -8.11 -2.55
CA ARG A 73 -8.22 -8.45 -2.64
C ARG A 73 -7.28 -7.32 -2.23
N LEU A 74 -7.81 -6.18 -1.79
CA LEU A 74 -7.04 -5.01 -1.38
C LEU A 74 -7.02 -4.86 0.15
N ARG A 75 -5.81 -4.78 0.70
CA ARG A 75 -5.57 -4.37 2.09
C ARG A 75 -4.76 -3.09 2.12
N ILE A 76 -5.17 -2.11 2.92
CA ILE A 76 -4.44 -0.85 3.12
C ILE A 76 -4.00 -0.74 4.58
N LEU A 77 -2.69 -0.64 4.79
CA LEU A 77 -2.07 -0.40 6.08
C LEU A 77 -1.62 1.05 6.15
N HIS A 78 -1.92 1.75 7.22
CA HIS A 78 -1.57 3.15 7.38
C HIS A 78 -0.36 3.28 8.29
N VAL A 79 0.62 4.09 7.87
CA VAL A 79 1.83 4.40 8.62
C VAL A 79 2.06 5.91 8.60
N GLU A 80 2.75 6.42 9.61
CA GLU A 80 3.09 7.84 9.68
C GLU A 80 4.59 8.06 9.59
N THR A 81 5.33 7.31 10.40
CA THR A 81 6.76 7.52 10.61
C THR A 81 7.61 6.51 9.84
N VAL A 82 8.91 6.80 9.72
CA VAL A 82 9.87 5.84 9.15
C VAL A 82 9.95 4.55 9.99
N PRO A 83 9.99 4.58 11.33
CA PRO A 83 9.85 3.38 12.16
C PRO A 83 8.60 2.55 11.86
N ASP A 84 7.42 3.17 11.80
CA ASP A 84 6.16 2.47 11.49
C ASP A 84 6.24 1.71 10.17
N LEU A 85 6.82 2.35 9.14
CA LEU A 85 7.03 1.76 7.83
C LEU A 85 7.95 0.54 7.93
N ILE A 86 9.07 0.65 8.63
CA ILE A 86 10.04 -0.45 8.78
C ILE A 86 9.40 -1.64 9.50
N GLU A 87 8.67 -1.40 10.60
CA GLU A 87 7.99 -2.44 11.36
C GLU A 87 6.92 -3.14 10.52
N THR A 88 6.10 -2.36 9.83
CA THR A 88 5.05 -2.88 8.93
C THR A 88 5.66 -3.73 7.81
N LEU A 89 6.71 -3.25 7.14
CA LEU A 89 7.38 -4.00 6.09
C LEU A 89 8.01 -5.29 6.59
N ARG A 90 8.62 -5.29 7.78
CA ARG A 90 9.17 -6.52 8.37
C ARG A 90 8.07 -7.54 8.66
N GLY A 91 6.93 -7.10 9.20
CA GLY A 91 5.78 -7.98 9.43
C GLY A 91 5.25 -8.59 8.13
N GLU A 92 5.06 -7.77 7.11
CA GLU A 92 4.53 -8.21 5.82
C GLU A 92 5.48 -9.12 5.04
N LEU A 93 6.78 -8.83 5.05
CA LEU A 93 7.78 -9.64 4.34
C LEU A 93 8.08 -10.98 5.03
N THR A 94 7.78 -11.10 6.32
CA THR A 94 7.94 -12.36 7.07
C THR A 94 6.66 -13.19 7.13
N SER A 95 5.51 -12.59 6.79
CA SER A 95 4.25 -13.31 6.66
C SER A 95 4.27 -14.23 5.44
N THR A 96 3.85 -15.47 5.63
CA THR A 96 3.73 -16.48 4.57
C THR A 96 2.30 -16.61 4.04
N GLU A 97 1.33 -15.97 4.70
CA GLU A 97 -0.07 -15.98 4.28
C GLU A 97 -0.42 -14.76 3.42
N PRO A 98 -1.12 -14.94 2.28
CA PRO A 98 -1.63 -13.83 1.50
C PRO A 98 -2.72 -13.07 2.29
N PRO A 99 -2.93 -11.77 2.00
CA PRO A 99 -4.02 -11.01 2.61
C PRO A 99 -5.36 -11.67 2.24
N ARG A 100 -6.19 -11.92 3.26
CA ARG A 100 -7.54 -12.47 3.12
C ARG A 100 -8.52 -11.41 2.67
#